data_AF-A0A6S6S0F7-F1
#
_entry.id   AF-A0A6S6S0F7-F1
#
_cell.length_a   1.000
_cell.length_b   1.000
_cell.length_c   1.000
_cell.angle_alpha   90.00
_cell.angle_beta   90.00
_cell.angle_gamma   90.00
#
_symmetry.space_group_name_H-M   'P 1'
#
loop_
_entity.id
_entity.type
_entity.pdbx_description
1 polymer ?
#
loop_
_entity_poly.entity_id
_entity_poly.type
_entity_poly.pdbx_seq_one_letter_code
_entity_poly.pdbx_strand_id
1 'polypeptide(L)'
;MKGIFYGNDSLSQLAKIAAETFGRIPNRKDIVPEITIPAIIDKEKGIIIHYMPAQPKKVLQLEFSIANNLTEFRSKSDEYIGYLIGNRSQNTLADWLLKNGLAEEINVDVVPDVDRNNGIFSINVLLTDKGLGNRDKIIAAIFSYIDLLK
;
A
#
# COMPACT_ATOMS: atom_id res chain seq x y z
N MET A 1 -20.99 -5.30 -12.50
CA MET A 1 -19.78 -5.68 -13.27
C MET A 1 -19.20 -4.42 -13.93
N LYS A 2 -17.91 -4.41 -14.25
CA LYS A 2 -17.25 -3.37 -15.05
C LYS A 2 -16.61 -4.03 -16.27
N GLY A 3 -16.76 -3.45 -17.45
CA GLY A 3 -16.20 -3.97 -18.71
C GLY A 3 -15.46 -2.86 -19.45
N ILE A 4 -14.37 -3.21 -20.13
CA ILE A 4 -13.55 -2.28 -20.91
C ILE A 4 -13.45 -2.83 -22.34
N PHE A 5 -13.74 -1.98 -23.32
CA PHE A 5 -13.57 -2.27 -24.74
C PHE A 5 -12.54 -1.29 -25.30
N TYR A 6 -11.46 -1.83 -25.86
CA TYR A 6 -10.36 -1.05 -26.43
C TYR A 6 -10.04 -1.59 -27.82
N GLY A 7 -10.04 -0.73 -28.83
CA GLY A 7 -9.85 -1.11 -30.23
C GLY A 7 -9.73 0.11 -31.14
N ASN A 8 -9.50 -0.15 -32.42
CA ASN A 8 -9.38 0.87 -33.47
C ASN A 8 -10.74 1.33 -34.04
N ASP A 9 -11.82 0.64 -33.69
CA ASP A 9 -13.19 1.02 -34.03
C ASP A 9 -13.61 2.34 -33.35
N SER A 10 -14.58 3.03 -33.95
CA SER A 10 -15.18 4.23 -33.35
C SER A 10 -15.91 3.89 -32.03
N LEU A 11 -16.09 4.90 -31.16
CA LEU A 11 -16.82 4.74 -29.89
C LEU A 11 -18.23 4.13 -30.09
N SER A 12 -18.93 4.52 -31.16
CA SER A 12 -20.26 4.00 -31.47
C SER A 12 -20.23 2.51 -31.83
N GLN A 13 -19.20 2.06 -32.57
CA GLN A 13 -19.02 0.65 -32.89
C GLN A 13 -18.64 -0.16 -31.65
N LEU A 14 -17.72 0.34 -30.81
CA LEU A 14 -17.35 -0.30 -29.55
C LEU A 14 -18.53 -0.40 -28.59
N ALA A 15 -19.37 0.63 -28.51
CA ALA A 15 -20.61 0.61 -27.71
C ALA A 15 -21.60 -0.45 -28.21
N LYS A 16 -21.74 -0.60 -29.54
CA LYS A 16 -22.57 -1.64 -30.14
C LYS A 16 -22.05 -3.04 -29.78
N ILE A 17 -20.75 -3.28 -29.92
CA ILE A 17 -20.11 -4.54 -29.53
C ILE A 17 -20.35 -4.84 -28.04
N ALA A 18 -20.21 -3.83 -27.17
CA ALA A 18 -20.46 -3.98 -25.74
C ALA A 18 -21.90 -4.39 -25.44
N ALA A 19 -22.88 -3.75 -26.10
CA ALA A 19 -24.30 -4.10 -25.94
C ALA A 19 -24.62 -5.51 -26.47
N GLU A 20 -24.06 -5.90 -27.61
CA GLU A 20 -24.31 -7.21 -28.24
C GLU A 20 -23.60 -8.37 -27.52
N THR A 21 -22.55 -8.08 -26.74
CA THR A 21 -21.79 -9.09 -25.99
C THR A 21 -22.10 -9.02 -24.50
N PHE A 22 -21.52 -8.07 -23.76
CA PHE A 22 -21.68 -7.93 -22.31
C PHE A 22 -23.12 -7.57 -21.92
N GLY A 23 -23.88 -6.90 -22.80
CA GLY A 23 -25.30 -6.63 -22.56
C GLY A 23 -26.18 -7.89 -22.46
N ARG A 24 -25.68 -9.07 -22.88
CA ARG A 24 -26.38 -10.36 -22.73
C ARG A 24 -26.29 -10.92 -21.31
N ILE A 25 -25.42 -10.37 -20.45
CA ILE A 25 -25.26 -10.83 -19.07
C ILE A 25 -26.48 -10.36 -18.26
N PRO A 26 -27.25 -11.26 -17.65
CA PRO A 26 -28.47 -10.88 -16.94
C PRO A 26 -28.17 -10.04 -15.70
N ASN A 27 -28.89 -8.93 -15.54
CA ASN A 27 -28.84 -8.15 -14.30
C ASN A 27 -29.71 -8.80 -13.22
N ARG A 28 -29.06 -9.41 -12.23
CA ARG A 28 -29.73 -10.05 -11.08
C ARG A 28 -30.16 -9.07 -9.99
N LYS A 29 -29.82 -7.78 -10.12
CA LYS A 29 -30.03 -6.73 -9.10
C LYS A 29 -29.41 -7.06 -7.74
N ASP A 30 -28.29 -7.78 -7.76
CA ASP A 30 -27.53 -8.11 -6.56
C ASP A 30 -26.94 -6.84 -5.93
N ILE A 31 -26.90 -6.83 -4.60
CA ILE A 31 -26.27 -5.77 -3.81
C ILE A 31 -24.93 -6.30 -3.31
N VAL A 32 -23.87 -5.52 -3.45
CA VAL A 32 -22.58 -5.86 -2.85
C VAL A 32 -22.70 -5.69 -1.34
N PRO A 33 -22.50 -6.75 -0.53
CA PRO A 33 -22.57 -6.63 0.92
C PRO A 33 -21.51 -5.66 1.44
N GLU A 34 -21.92 -4.82 2.38
CA GLU A 34 -21.01 -3.97 3.14
C GLU A 34 -20.27 -4.79 4.18
N ILE A 35 -18.97 -4.52 4.36
CA ILE A 35 -18.16 -5.11 5.44
C ILE A 35 -18.03 -4.06 6.54
N THR A 36 -18.59 -4.34 7.71
CA THR A 36 -18.60 -3.42 8.86
C THR A 36 -17.65 -3.84 9.97
N ILE A 37 -17.13 -5.07 9.90
CA ILE A 37 -16.19 -5.59 10.88
C ILE A 37 -14.78 -5.12 10.48
N PRO A 38 -14.00 -4.50 11.38
CA PRO A 38 -12.64 -4.09 11.06
C PRO A 38 -11.75 -5.31 10.81
N ALA A 39 -10.87 -5.23 9.82
CA ALA A 39 -9.91 -6.29 9.52
C ALA A 39 -8.91 -6.54 10.66
N ILE A 40 -8.53 -5.48 11.37
CA ILE A 40 -7.55 -5.50 12.47
C ILE A 40 -8.20 -4.90 13.73
N ILE A 41 -8.23 -5.65 14.83
CA ILE A 41 -8.64 -5.14 16.14
C ILE A 41 -7.41 -4.94 17.03
N ASP A 42 -7.59 -4.41 18.24
CA ASP A 42 -6.47 -3.97 19.07
C ASP A 42 -5.51 -5.11 19.46
N LYS A 43 -5.98 -6.36 19.52
CA LYS A 43 -5.13 -7.51 19.83
C LYS A 43 -4.16 -7.88 18.70
N GLU A 44 -4.42 -7.47 17.46
CA GLU A 44 -3.51 -7.66 16.31
C GLU A 44 -2.62 -6.44 16.05
N LYS A 45 -2.71 -5.37 16.86
CA LYS A 45 -1.84 -4.19 16.73
C LYS A 45 -0.62 -4.29 17.63
N GLY A 46 0.46 -3.62 17.23
CA GLY A 46 1.68 -3.53 18.05
C GLY A 46 2.41 -4.86 18.22
N ILE A 47 2.16 -5.81 17.33
CA ILE A 47 2.80 -7.13 17.32
C ILE A 47 3.98 -7.17 16.34
N ILE A 48 4.89 -8.11 16.53
CA ILE A 48 5.98 -8.40 15.59
C ILE A 48 5.73 -9.76 14.95
N ILE A 49 5.55 -9.77 13.63
CA ILE A 49 5.39 -10.99 12.85
C ILE A 49 6.76 -11.42 12.33
N HIS A 50 7.21 -12.60 12.76
CA HIS A 50 8.43 -13.22 12.26
C HIS A 50 8.08 -14.15 11.09
N TYR A 51 8.63 -13.84 9.92
CA TYR A 51 8.34 -14.58 8.69
C TYR A 51 9.64 -15.08 8.05
N MET A 52 9.67 -16.38 7.70
CA MET A 52 10.77 -16.99 6.97
C MET A 52 10.42 -17.00 5.47
N PRO A 53 11.06 -16.18 4.64
CA PRO A 53 10.73 -16.10 3.23
C PRO A 53 11.22 -17.34 2.47
N ALA A 54 10.50 -17.70 1.40
CA ALA A 54 10.90 -18.81 0.52
C ALA A 54 12.22 -18.55 -0.23
N GLN A 55 12.53 -17.27 -0.50
CA GLN A 55 13.78 -16.83 -1.11
C GLN A 55 14.58 -15.99 -0.12
N PRO A 56 15.92 -15.99 -0.17
CA PRO A 56 16.74 -15.18 0.71
C PRO A 56 16.41 -13.68 0.58
N LYS A 57 15.72 -13.13 1.59
CA LYS A 57 15.36 -11.71 1.65
C LYS A 57 15.44 -11.22 3.09
N LYS A 58 16.00 -10.03 3.29
CA LYS A 58 16.11 -9.37 4.60
C LYS A 58 15.27 -8.12 4.56
N VAL A 59 14.04 -8.20 5.06
CA VAL A 59 13.09 -7.08 5.02
C VAL A 59 12.60 -6.77 6.41
N LEU A 60 12.52 -5.49 6.71
CA LEU A 60 11.70 -4.96 7.79
C LEU A 60 10.52 -4.23 7.16
N GLN A 61 9.31 -4.66 7.50
CA GLN A 61 8.06 -4.05 7.05
C GLN A 61 7.33 -3.51 8.28
N LEU A 62 7.00 -2.22 8.25
CA LEU A 62 6.09 -1.60 9.22
C LEU A 62 4.77 -1.40 8.51
N GLU A 63 3.72 -2.05 8.99
CA GLU A 63 2.41 -2.08 8.38
C GLU A 63 1.38 -1.40 9.29
N PHE A 64 0.59 -0.50 8.71
CA PHE A 64 -0.48 0.22 9.39
C PHE A 64 -1.79 -0.08 8.67
N SER A 65 -2.80 -0.53 9.41
CA SER A 65 -4.16 -0.58 8.89
C SER A 65 -4.73 0.83 8.79
N ILE A 66 -5.31 1.16 7.64
CA ILE A 66 -5.94 2.45 7.36
C ILE A 66 -7.42 2.25 6.99
N ALA A 67 -8.22 3.32 7.09
CA ALA A 67 -9.59 3.31 6.60
C ALA A 67 -9.60 3.34 5.07
N ASN A 68 -10.62 2.73 4.44
CA ASN A 68 -10.80 2.92 3.00
C ASN A 68 -11.20 4.37 2.70
N ASN A 69 -10.27 5.09 2.07
CA ASN A 69 -10.38 6.50 1.70
C ASN A 69 -10.39 6.71 0.16
N LEU A 70 -10.72 5.68 -0.64
CA LEU A 70 -10.73 5.78 -2.11
C LEU A 70 -11.63 6.90 -2.65
N THR A 71 -12.66 7.29 -1.90
CA THR A 71 -13.55 8.40 -2.25
C THR A 71 -12.84 9.76 -2.17
N GLU A 72 -11.75 9.86 -1.41
CA GLU A 72 -10.94 11.05 -1.20
C GLU A 72 -9.69 11.10 -2.10
N PHE A 73 -9.65 10.28 -3.16
CA PHE A 73 -8.47 10.10 -4.03
C PHE A 73 -7.84 11.39 -4.58
N ARG A 74 -8.58 12.50 -4.64
CA ARG A 74 -8.10 13.79 -5.13
C ARG A 74 -7.12 14.46 -4.17
N SER A 75 -7.25 14.22 -2.87
CA SER A 75 -6.38 14.81 -1.84
C SER A 75 -4.99 14.16 -1.81
N LYS A 76 -4.87 12.92 -2.30
CA LYS A 76 -3.60 12.19 -2.39
C LYS A 76 -2.87 12.07 -1.05
N SER A 77 -3.62 11.99 0.06
CA SER A 77 -3.07 12.09 1.41
C SER A 77 -2.03 10.99 1.69
N ASP A 78 -2.38 9.73 1.40
CA ASP A 78 -1.48 8.61 1.65
C ASP A 78 -0.27 8.65 0.71
N GLU A 79 -0.48 8.98 -0.57
CA GLU A 79 0.61 9.10 -1.54
C GLU A 79 1.57 10.25 -1.17
N TYR A 80 1.06 11.36 -0.62
CA TYR A 80 1.87 12.48 -0.17
C TYR A 80 2.74 12.10 1.04
N ILE A 81 2.15 11.44 2.05
CA ILE A 81 2.90 10.96 3.22
C ILE A 81 3.93 9.91 2.79
N GLY A 82 3.54 8.96 1.94
CA GLY A 82 4.44 7.94 1.41
C GLY A 82 5.60 8.53 0.60
N TYR A 83 5.33 9.57 -0.20
CA TYR A 83 6.37 10.31 -0.91
C TYR A 83 7.40 10.91 0.05
N LEU A 84 6.96 11.55 1.15
CA LEU A 84 7.87 12.16 2.13
C LEU A 84 8.74 11.13 2.86
N ILE A 85 8.16 9.98 3.21
CA ILE A 85 8.87 8.88 3.90
C ILE A 85 9.89 8.21 2.96
N GLY A 86 9.50 7.95 1.71
CA GLY A 86 10.36 7.34 0.69
C GLY A 86 11.35 8.29 0.02
N ASN A 87 11.30 9.60 0.33
CA ASN A 87 12.12 10.61 -0.33
C ASN A 87 13.62 10.42 -0.04
N ARG A 88 14.46 10.46 -1.08
CA ARG A 88 15.92 10.21 -1.01
C ARG A 88 16.79 11.48 -1.02
N SER A 89 16.20 12.65 -0.82
CA SER A 89 16.95 13.91 -0.67
C SER A 89 17.86 13.88 0.56
N GLN A 90 18.85 14.77 0.59
CA GLN A 90 19.78 14.85 1.73
C GLN A 90 19.04 15.11 3.04
N ASN A 91 19.50 14.47 4.11
CA ASN A 91 18.97 14.60 5.48
C ASN A 91 17.54 14.05 5.67
N THR A 92 17.02 13.24 4.75
CA THR A 92 15.78 12.48 4.96
C THR A 92 16.05 11.13 5.65
N LEU A 93 14.97 10.44 6.04
CA LEU A 93 15.03 9.07 6.55
C LEU A 93 15.79 8.13 5.59
N ALA A 94 15.45 8.15 4.30
CA ALA A 94 16.08 7.27 3.33
C ALA A 94 17.58 7.56 3.19
N ASP A 95 17.97 8.83 3.09
CA ASP A 95 19.37 9.24 3.03
C ASP A 95 20.16 8.78 4.25
N TRP A 96 19.58 8.95 5.45
CA TRP A 96 20.21 8.50 6.69
C TRP A 96 20.39 6.98 6.75
N LEU A 97 19.36 6.20 6.39
CA LEU A 97 19.43 4.73 6.38
C LEU A 97 20.50 4.21 5.42
N LEU A 98 20.54 4.76 4.20
CA LEU A 98 21.49 4.38 3.15
C LEU A 98 22.93 4.75 3.55
N LYS A 99 23.19 5.99 3.99
CA LYS A 99 24.54 6.45 4.40
C LYS A 99 25.10 5.69 5.60
N ASN A 100 24.23 5.26 6.51
CA ASN A 100 24.64 4.44 7.65
C ASN A 100 24.85 2.96 7.31
N GLY A 101 24.58 2.56 6.06
CA GLY A 101 24.68 1.18 5.58
C GLY A 101 23.68 0.25 6.26
N LEU A 102 22.52 0.77 6.68
CA LEU A 102 21.47 0.01 7.36
C LEU A 102 20.45 -0.57 6.37
N ALA A 103 20.22 0.11 5.27
CA ALA A 103 19.30 -0.33 4.23
C ALA A 103 19.96 -0.26 2.86
N GLU A 104 19.51 -1.11 1.95
CA GLU A 104 19.77 -1.02 0.51
C GLU A 104 18.70 -0.16 -0.17
N GLU A 105 17.47 -0.20 0.36
CA GLU A 105 16.32 0.53 -0.16
C GLU A 105 15.26 0.75 0.93
N ILE A 106 14.50 1.83 0.79
CA ILE A 106 13.24 2.07 1.47
C ILE A 106 12.18 2.50 0.45
N ASN A 107 10.96 1.97 0.58
CA ASN A 107 9.80 2.34 -0.23
C ASN A 107 8.52 2.29 0.62
N VAL A 108 7.46 2.89 0.10
CA VAL A 108 6.13 2.90 0.72
C VAL A 108 5.11 2.39 -0.27
N ASP A 109 4.27 1.47 0.17
CA ASP A 109 3.14 0.94 -0.57
C ASP A 109 1.83 1.24 0.16
N VAL A 110 0.79 1.61 -0.60
CA VAL A 110 -0.53 1.89 -0.04
C VAL A 110 -1.59 1.17 -0.87
N VAL A 111 -2.44 0.41 -0.20
CA VAL A 111 -3.58 -0.29 -0.80
C VAL A 111 -4.82 -0.02 0.05
N PRO A 112 -5.61 1.02 -0.25
CA PRO A 112 -6.66 1.52 0.65
C PRO A 112 -7.90 0.60 0.77
N ASP A 113 -8.06 -0.38 -0.11
CA ASP A 113 -9.26 -1.23 -0.19
C ASP A 113 -8.97 -2.74 -0.23
N VAL A 114 -7.78 -3.16 0.24
CA VAL A 114 -7.39 -4.59 0.24
C VAL A 114 -8.40 -5.49 0.95
N ASP A 115 -9.00 -5.00 2.04
CA ASP A 115 -10.05 -5.68 2.82
C ASP A 115 -11.46 -5.11 2.53
N ARG A 116 -11.60 -4.31 1.46
CA ARG A 116 -12.77 -3.51 1.07
C ARG A 116 -13.14 -2.37 2.01
N ASN A 117 -13.30 -2.60 3.31
CA ASN A 117 -13.62 -1.53 4.27
C ASN A 117 -12.35 -0.93 4.93
N ASN A 118 -11.23 -1.63 4.81
CA ASN A 118 -9.93 -1.23 5.30
C ASN A 118 -8.87 -1.41 4.21
N GLY A 119 -7.78 -0.65 4.42
CA GLY A 119 -6.59 -0.70 3.61
C GLY A 119 -5.34 -0.90 4.46
N ILE A 120 -4.21 -0.89 3.76
CA ILE A 120 -2.88 -1.02 4.34
C ILE A 120 -1.98 0.11 3.84
N PHE A 121 -1.18 0.68 4.75
CA PHE A 121 -0.04 1.54 4.48
C PHE A 121 1.22 0.84 4.99
N SER A 122 2.17 0.54 4.11
CA SER A 122 3.36 -0.24 4.45
C SER A 122 4.64 0.52 4.13
N ILE A 123 5.55 0.57 5.10
CA ILE A 123 6.92 1.08 4.93
C ILE A 123 7.84 -0.13 4.85
N ASN A 124 8.45 -0.35 3.69
CA ASN A 124 9.31 -1.50 3.44
C ASN A 124 10.77 -1.06 3.38
N VAL A 125 11.60 -1.70 4.21
CA VAL A 125 13.05 -1.47 4.23
C VAL A 125 13.77 -2.76 3.83
N LEU A 126 14.49 -2.72 2.71
CA LEU A 126 15.40 -3.78 2.32
C LEU A 126 16.70 -3.61 3.11
N LEU A 127 17.02 -4.60 3.95
CA LEU A 127 18.08 -4.50 4.94
C LEU A 127 19.40 -5.03 4.40
N THR A 128 20.50 -4.37 4.78
CA THR A 128 21.84 -4.96 4.74
C THR A 128 22.01 -5.97 5.88
N ASP A 129 23.13 -6.70 5.93
CA ASP A 129 23.50 -7.51 7.11
C ASP A 129 23.62 -6.66 8.39
N LYS A 130 24.18 -5.45 8.27
CA LYS A 130 24.26 -4.49 9.37
C LYS A 130 22.86 -4.05 9.80
N GLY A 131 21.96 -3.79 8.85
CA GLY A 131 20.57 -3.43 9.12
C GLY A 131 19.81 -4.51 9.86
N LEU A 132 19.99 -5.77 9.46
CA LEU A 132 19.37 -6.93 10.11
C LEU A 132 19.76 -7.03 11.59
N GLY A 133 21.02 -6.72 11.92
CA GLY A 133 21.51 -6.65 13.30
C GLY A 133 21.07 -5.41 14.09
N ASN A 134 20.47 -4.40 13.44
CA ASN A 134 20.11 -3.10 14.03
C ASN A 134 18.65 -2.71 13.77
N ARG A 135 17.74 -3.70 13.72
CA ARG A 135 16.32 -3.49 13.40
C ARG A 135 15.64 -2.46 14.32
N ASP A 136 15.88 -2.51 15.62
CA ASP A 136 15.29 -1.56 16.58
C ASP A 136 15.69 -0.11 16.28
N LYS A 137 16.93 0.10 15.82
CA LYS A 137 17.42 1.44 15.42
C LYS A 137 16.69 1.94 14.16
N ILE A 138 16.41 1.05 13.22
CA ILE A 138 15.67 1.38 12.00
C ILE A 138 14.21 1.70 12.34
N ILE A 139 13.56 0.88 13.18
CA ILE A 139 12.19 1.12 13.67
C ILE A 139 12.12 2.49 14.37
N ALA A 140 13.04 2.77 15.29
CA ALA A 140 13.10 4.06 15.98
C ALA A 140 13.29 5.24 15.01
N ALA A 141 14.14 5.09 13.99
CA ALA A 141 14.35 6.12 12.98
C ALA A 141 13.07 6.38 12.15
N ILE A 142 12.34 5.33 11.78
CA ILE A 142 11.07 5.46 11.05
C ILE A 142 10.05 6.24 11.90
N PHE A 143 9.83 5.83 13.16
CA PHE A 143 8.89 6.53 14.04
C PHE A 143 9.33 7.96 14.36
N SER A 144 10.63 8.21 14.54
CA SER A 144 11.17 9.56 14.70
C SER A 144 10.90 10.44 13.48
N TYR A 145 10.96 9.89 12.27
CA TYR A 145 10.64 10.63 11.06
C TYR A 145 9.13 10.87 10.93
N ILE A 146 8.30 9.90 11.29
CA ILE A 146 6.84 10.09 11.36
C ILE A 146 6.49 11.21 12.35
N ASP A 147 7.17 11.28 13.49
CA ASP A 147 6.96 12.37 14.47
C ASP A 147 7.40 13.74 13.95
N LEU A 148 8.43 13.80 13.10
CA LEU A 148 8.84 15.05 12.43
C LEU A 148 7.80 15.57 11.42
N LEU A 149 7.01 14.67 10.83
CA LEU A 149 5.97 15.01 9.86
C LEU A 149 4.67 15.52 10.50
N LYS A 150 4.50 15.37 11.83
CA LYS A 150 3.33 15.85 12.57
C LYS A 150 3.38 17.36 12.79
#